data_AF-A0A6M4PBJ7-F1
#
_entry.id   AF-A0A6M4PBJ7-F1
#
_cell.length_a   1.000
_cell.length_b   1.000
_cell.length_c   1.000
_cell.angle_alpha   90.00
_cell.angle_beta   90.00
_cell.angle_gamma   90.00
#
_symmetry.space_group_name_H-M   'P 1'
#
loop_
_entity.id
_entity.type
_entity.pdbx_description
1 polymer ?
#
loop_
_entity_poly.entity_id
_entity_poly.type
_entity_poly.pdbx_seq_one_letter_code
_entity_poly.pdbx_strand_id
1 'polypeptide(L)'
;MMDKSNEEQTTLYTKYWRRLEEVFDNSKGMEDFFRYYLAAITGEYSAKHILYQAFKDYWHKERDVSSDAELLQKLVRYAGYFARLYYNKPEGKYSEVLSDFQSMESMMPAPFVLGLSEWYYHDQFITEDQYIDAIKVVNDYQLRRYFNGDDTSRVSKAFPDVRMISWTRFGRI
;
A
#
# COMPACT_ATOMS: atom_id res chain seq x y z
N MET A 1 3.72 -8.53 19.92
CA MET A 1 2.78 -9.66 19.90
C MET A 1 3.10 -10.70 20.97
N MET A 2 4.37 -10.79 21.41
CA MET A 2 4.84 -11.74 22.45
C MET A 2 4.30 -11.50 23.86
N ASP A 3 3.74 -10.32 24.19
CA ASP A 3 3.26 -10.00 25.54
C ASP A 3 1.74 -10.21 25.74
N LYS A 4 1.07 -10.88 24.80
CA LYS A 4 -0.39 -11.10 24.81
C LYS A 4 -0.76 -12.50 25.28
N SER A 5 -1.97 -12.66 25.82
CA SER A 5 -2.46 -13.98 26.23
C SER A 5 -2.60 -14.93 25.04
N ASN A 6 -2.56 -16.24 25.26
CA ASN A 6 -2.72 -17.24 24.18
C ASN A 6 -4.03 -17.07 23.42
N GLU A 7 -5.13 -16.71 24.11
CA GLU A 7 -6.43 -16.48 23.49
C GLU A 7 -6.43 -15.22 22.61
N GLU A 8 -5.79 -14.15 23.07
CA GLU A 8 -5.63 -12.92 22.27
C GLU A 8 -4.75 -13.18 21.03
N GLN A 9 -3.63 -13.88 21.18
CA GLN A 9 -2.77 -14.22 20.05
C GLN A 9 -3.51 -15.07 19.01
N THR A 10 -4.27 -16.07 19.47
CA THR A 10 -5.09 -16.93 18.60
C THR A 10 -6.15 -16.12 17.87
N THR A 11 -6.79 -15.17 18.55
CA THR A 11 -7.80 -14.29 17.96
C THR A 11 -7.19 -13.38 16.89
N LEU A 12 -6.06 -12.73 17.18
CA LEU A 12 -5.37 -11.85 16.24
C LEU A 12 -4.87 -12.62 15.01
N TYR A 13 -4.31 -13.82 15.21
CA TYR A 13 -3.87 -14.69 14.12
C TYR A 13 -5.05 -15.08 13.23
N THR A 14 -6.10 -15.65 13.82
CA THR A 14 -7.26 -16.17 13.08
C THR A 14 -8.00 -15.07 12.33
N LYS A 15 -8.14 -13.89 12.95
CA LYS A 15 -8.94 -12.79 12.39
C LYS A 15 -8.19 -11.97 11.34
N TYR A 16 -6.87 -11.82 11.47
CA TYR A 16 -6.09 -10.91 10.62
C TYR A 16 -4.98 -11.60 9.86
N TRP A 17 -4.11 -12.35 10.54
CA TRP A 17 -2.94 -12.95 9.88
C TRP A 17 -3.34 -13.94 8.79
N ARG A 18 -4.31 -14.81 9.08
CA ARG A 18 -4.87 -15.75 8.10
C ARG A 18 -5.37 -15.06 6.83
N ARG A 19 -5.93 -13.85 6.95
CA ARG A 19 -6.42 -13.09 5.78
C ARG A 19 -5.28 -12.57 4.90
N LEU A 20 -4.09 -12.35 5.46
CA LEU A 20 -2.90 -12.03 4.67
C LEU A 20 -2.41 -13.27 3.92
N GLU A 21 -2.41 -14.42 4.57
CA GLU A 21 -2.04 -15.70 3.94
C GLU A 21 -3.00 -16.07 2.80
N GLU A 22 -4.29 -15.73 2.92
CA GLU A 22 -5.28 -15.91 1.85
C GLU A 22 -5.08 -14.95 0.66
N VAL A 23 -4.35 -13.84 0.84
CA VAL A 23 -4.04 -12.88 -0.22
C VAL A 23 -2.74 -13.23 -0.95
N PHE A 24 -1.76 -13.78 -0.24
CA PHE A 24 -0.41 -14.03 -0.76
C PHE A 24 -0.10 -15.53 -0.80
N ASP A 25 -0.13 -16.12 -1.99
CA ASP A 25 0.16 -17.55 -2.21
C ASP A 25 1.65 -17.93 -1.95
N ASN A 26 2.54 -16.94 -1.78
CA ASN A 26 3.95 -17.18 -1.52
C ASN A 26 4.59 -16.08 -0.67
N SER A 27 5.72 -16.42 -0.04
CA SER A 27 6.46 -15.53 0.86
C SER A 27 7.05 -14.31 0.14
N LYS A 28 7.39 -14.42 -1.14
CA LYS A 28 7.94 -13.30 -1.92
C LYS A 28 6.91 -12.20 -2.13
N GLY A 29 5.68 -12.55 -2.52
CA GLY A 29 4.58 -11.60 -2.68
C GLY A 29 4.24 -10.90 -1.37
N MET A 30 4.25 -11.66 -0.26
CA MET A 30 4.05 -11.09 1.07
C MET A 30 5.19 -10.13 1.47
N GLU A 31 6.46 -10.48 1.19
CA GLU A 31 7.61 -9.60 1.43
C GLU A 31 7.52 -8.29 0.62
N ASP A 32 7.20 -8.40 -0.68
CA ASP A 32 7.03 -7.23 -1.54
C ASP A 32 5.87 -6.35 -1.04
N PHE A 33 4.75 -6.94 -0.63
CA PHE A 33 3.66 -6.21 0.02
C PHE A 33 4.12 -5.47 1.27
N PHE A 34 4.78 -6.13 2.22
CA PHE A 34 5.25 -5.47 3.46
C PHE A 34 6.19 -4.31 3.15
N ARG A 35 7.04 -4.45 2.13
CA ARG A 35 7.95 -3.39 1.69
C ARG A 35 7.20 -2.15 1.19
N TYR A 36 6.23 -2.33 0.30
CA TYR A 36 5.49 -1.20 -0.27
C TYR A 36 4.42 -0.66 0.68
N TYR A 37 3.84 -1.50 1.52
CA TYR A 37 3.00 -1.09 2.64
C TYR A 37 3.79 -0.15 3.55
N LEU A 38 4.96 -0.58 4.04
CA LEU A 38 5.76 0.23 4.96
C LEU A 38 6.12 1.57 4.31
N ALA A 39 6.55 1.57 3.05
CA ALA A 39 6.82 2.80 2.30
C ALA A 39 5.56 3.69 2.14
N ALA A 40 4.37 3.12 1.96
CA ALA A 40 3.11 3.87 1.92
C ALA A 40 2.73 4.48 3.28
N ILE A 41 3.21 3.88 4.37
CA ILE A 41 2.93 4.37 5.72
C ILE A 41 3.94 5.42 6.17
N THR A 42 5.23 5.18 5.90
CA THR A 42 6.35 5.97 6.44
C THR A 42 6.90 6.98 5.44
N GLY A 43 6.57 6.86 4.16
CA GLY A 43 7.16 7.64 3.08
C GLY A 43 8.59 7.19 2.71
N GLU A 44 9.11 6.13 3.32
CA GLU A 44 10.50 5.69 3.16
C GLU A 44 10.60 4.23 2.70
N TYR A 45 11.41 3.99 1.67
CA TYR A 45 11.68 2.64 1.20
C TYR A 45 12.73 1.97 2.08
N SER A 46 12.35 0.83 2.66
CA SER A 46 13.29 -0.06 3.34
C SER A 46 13.99 -1.00 2.34
N ALA A 47 15.29 -1.20 2.52
CA ALA A 47 16.03 -2.25 1.81
C ALA A 47 15.60 -3.63 2.33
N LYS A 48 15.65 -4.66 1.48
CA LYS A 48 15.14 -6.02 1.81
C LYS A 48 15.75 -6.59 3.10
N HIS A 49 17.07 -6.43 3.27
CA HIS A 49 17.79 -6.98 4.42
C HIS A 49 17.44 -6.31 5.77
N ILE A 50 16.82 -5.11 5.77
CA ILE A 50 16.37 -4.42 7.00
C ILE A 50 14.85 -4.36 7.13
N LEU A 51 14.08 -4.88 6.16
CA LEU A 51 12.62 -4.72 6.10
C LEU A 51 11.93 -5.21 7.39
N TYR A 52 12.35 -6.38 7.90
CA TYR A 52 11.79 -6.94 9.12
C TYR A 52 12.02 -6.02 10.34
N GLN A 53 13.23 -5.46 10.47
CA GLN A 53 13.55 -4.56 11.56
C GLN A 53 12.77 -3.25 11.44
N ALA A 54 12.72 -2.66 10.24
CA ALA A 54 11.97 -1.43 9.98
C ALA A 54 10.47 -1.61 10.27
N PHE A 55 9.89 -2.75 9.92
CA PHE A 55 8.49 -3.07 10.24
C PHE A 55 8.28 -3.21 11.75
N LYS A 56 9.20 -3.86 12.48
CA LYS A 56 9.13 -3.94 13.95
C LYS A 56 9.19 -2.55 14.59
N ASP A 57 10.12 -1.71 14.15
CA ASP A 57 10.29 -0.36 14.70
C ASP A 57 9.04 0.49 14.46
N TYR A 58 8.48 0.42 13.25
CA TYR A 58 7.17 1.00 12.93
C TYR A 58 6.07 0.48 13.86
N TRP A 59 5.95 -0.84 14.00
CA TRP A 59 4.90 -1.45 14.81
C TRP A 59 5.01 -1.07 16.29
N HIS A 60 6.22 -1.01 16.82
CA HIS A 60 6.48 -0.59 18.20
C HIS A 60 6.10 0.87 18.42
N LYS A 61 6.44 1.76 17.48
CA LYS A 61 6.10 3.18 17.56
C LYS A 61 4.58 3.42 17.49
N GLU A 62 3.88 2.75 16.59
CA GLU A 62 2.44 2.99 16.40
C GLU A 62 1.59 2.41 17.55
N ARG A 63 2.12 1.45 18.31
CA ARG A 63 1.45 0.91 19.50
C ARG A 63 1.19 1.95 20.60
N ASP A 64 1.91 3.06 20.58
CA ASP A 64 1.69 4.16 21.52
C ASP A 64 0.37 4.90 21.27
N VAL A 65 -0.17 4.80 20.04
CA VAL A 65 -1.36 5.56 19.59
C VAL A 65 -2.46 4.69 18.99
N SER A 66 -2.21 3.40 18.76
CA SER A 66 -3.16 2.47 18.13
C SER A 66 -3.05 1.07 18.72
N SER A 67 -4.18 0.38 18.82
CA SER A 67 -4.22 -1.02 19.25
C SER A 67 -3.66 -1.96 18.18
N ASP A 68 -3.16 -3.14 18.61
CA ASP A 68 -2.72 -4.19 17.68
C ASP A 68 -3.83 -4.60 16.69
N ALA A 69 -5.10 -4.54 17.13
CA ALA A 69 -6.25 -4.87 16.28
C ALA A 69 -6.44 -3.82 15.17
N GLU A 70 -6.32 -2.54 15.47
CA GLU A 70 -6.41 -1.45 14.47
C GLU A 70 -5.25 -1.52 13.47
N LEU A 71 -4.03 -1.75 13.96
CA LEU A 71 -2.85 -1.90 13.10
C LEU A 71 -2.99 -3.10 12.15
N LEU A 72 -3.43 -4.24 12.67
CA LEU A 72 -3.67 -5.43 11.85
C LEU A 72 -4.83 -5.25 10.88
N GLN A 73 -5.91 -4.57 11.28
CA GLN A 73 -7.02 -4.27 10.39
C GLN A 73 -6.58 -3.37 9.22
N LYS A 74 -5.77 -2.34 9.50
CA LYS A 74 -5.18 -1.47 8.47
C LYS A 74 -4.27 -2.28 7.53
N LEU A 75 -3.40 -3.12 8.08
CA LEU A 75 -2.52 -3.99 7.30
C LEU A 75 -3.34 -4.89 6.35
N VAL A 76 -4.42 -5.50 6.83
CA VAL A 76 -5.31 -6.35 6.00
C VAL A 76 -6.03 -5.54 4.92
N ARG A 77 -6.46 -4.30 5.19
CA ARG A 77 -7.06 -3.43 4.15
C ARG A 77 -6.06 -3.17 3.03
N TYR A 78 -4.84 -2.77 3.39
CA TYR A 78 -3.77 -2.50 2.43
C TYR A 78 -3.40 -3.74 1.62
N ALA A 79 -3.39 -4.93 2.23
CA ALA A 79 -3.20 -6.18 1.50
C ALA A 79 -4.32 -6.40 0.46
N GLY A 80 -5.57 -6.09 0.82
CA GLY A 80 -6.70 -6.13 -0.12
C GLY A 80 -6.56 -5.14 -1.28
N TYR A 81 -6.06 -3.92 -1.03
CA TYR A 81 -5.78 -2.95 -2.10
C TYR A 81 -4.65 -3.45 -3.01
N PHE A 82 -3.58 -3.98 -2.43
CA PHE A 82 -2.46 -4.54 -3.16
C PHE A 82 -2.91 -5.69 -4.08
N ALA A 83 -3.71 -6.63 -3.55
CA ALA A 83 -4.27 -7.72 -4.34
C ALA A 83 -5.11 -7.21 -5.51
N ARG A 84 -6.00 -6.23 -5.27
CA ARG A 84 -6.85 -5.64 -6.32
C ARG A 84 -6.03 -4.99 -7.43
N LEU A 85 -4.95 -4.31 -7.08
CA LEU A 85 -4.12 -3.58 -8.03
C LEU A 85 -3.14 -4.47 -8.79
N TYR A 86 -2.60 -5.52 -8.16
CA TYR A 86 -1.47 -6.28 -8.71
C TYR A 86 -1.74 -7.76 -9.02
N TYR A 87 -2.74 -8.39 -8.41
CA TYR A 87 -2.99 -9.84 -8.56
C TYR A 87 -4.34 -10.18 -9.16
N ASN A 88 -5.38 -9.46 -8.75
CA ASN A 88 -6.74 -9.75 -9.19
C ASN A 88 -6.93 -9.25 -10.61
N LYS A 89 -7.63 -10.04 -11.43
CA LYS A 89 -8.05 -9.61 -12.75
C LYS A 89 -8.97 -8.38 -12.63
N PRO A 90 -8.69 -7.27 -13.35
CA PRO A 90 -9.56 -6.12 -13.35
C PRO A 90 -10.92 -6.41 -14.00
N GLU A 91 -11.99 -5.88 -13.40
CA GLU A 91 -13.37 -6.08 -13.84
C GLU A 91 -14.17 -4.76 -13.75
N GLY A 92 -15.30 -4.70 -14.46
CA GLY A 92 -16.19 -3.54 -14.45
C GLY A 92 -15.77 -2.41 -15.39
N LYS A 93 -16.29 -1.20 -15.14
CA LYS A 93 -16.18 -0.04 -16.04
C LYS A 93 -14.76 0.52 -16.24
N TYR A 94 -13.82 0.21 -15.34
CA TYR A 94 -12.43 0.68 -15.43
C TYR A 94 -11.42 -0.45 -15.58
N SER A 95 -11.88 -1.62 -16.03
CA SER A 95 -11.02 -2.79 -16.22
C SER A 95 -9.84 -2.47 -17.14
N GLU A 96 -10.05 -1.73 -18.22
CA GLU A 96 -9.00 -1.32 -19.16
C GLU A 96 -7.87 -0.52 -18.49
N VAL A 97 -8.21 0.54 -17.75
CA VAL A 97 -7.23 1.38 -17.04
C VAL A 97 -6.41 0.58 -16.02
N LEU A 98 -7.07 -0.33 -15.31
CA LEU A 98 -6.43 -1.17 -14.30
C LEU A 98 -5.61 -2.30 -14.96
N SER A 99 -6.04 -2.82 -16.11
CA SER A 99 -5.27 -3.77 -16.91
C SER A 99 -4.01 -3.13 -17.48
N ASP A 100 -4.10 -1.90 -17.97
CA ASP A 100 -2.93 -1.12 -18.39
C ASP A 100 -1.96 -0.93 -17.23
N PHE A 101 -2.46 -0.59 -16.04
CA PHE A 101 -1.65 -0.44 -14.84
C PHE A 101 -0.89 -1.74 -14.50
N GLN A 102 -1.58 -2.89 -14.56
CA GLN A 102 -0.97 -4.20 -14.31
C GLN A 102 0.04 -4.59 -15.39
N SER A 103 -0.20 -4.23 -16.65
CA SER A 103 0.67 -4.56 -17.79
C SER A 103 2.07 -3.93 -17.71
N MET A 104 2.23 -2.87 -16.90
CA MET A 104 3.53 -2.25 -16.66
C MET A 104 4.48 -3.13 -15.84
N GLU A 105 3.98 -4.19 -15.19
CA GLU A 105 4.76 -5.13 -14.37
C GLU A 105 5.69 -4.45 -13.35
N SER A 106 5.28 -3.28 -12.86
CA SER A 106 6.06 -2.40 -12.01
C SER A 106 5.34 -2.14 -10.70
N MET A 107 6.00 -2.45 -9.59
CA MET A 107 5.51 -2.14 -8.24
C MET A 107 6.05 -0.80 -7.71
N MET A 108 6.81 -0.05 -8.51
CA MET A 108 7.33 1.27 -8.09
C MET A 108 6.24 2.24 -7.61
N PRO A 109 5.07 2.38 -8.26
CA PRO A 109 4.03 3.29 -7.79
C PRO A 109 3.25 2.74 -6.60
N ALA A 110 3.50 1.50 -6.15
CA ALA A 110 2.68 0.82 -5.14
C ALA A 110 2.45 1.68 -3.89
N PRO A 111 3.45 2.35 -3.29
CA PRO A 111 3.21 3.14 -2.09
C PRO A 111 2.18 4.26 -2.31
N PHE A 112 2.26 4.93 -3.45
CA PHE A 112 1.38 6.03 -3.82
C PHE A 112 -0.05 5.53 -4.07
N VAL A 113 -0.21 4.51 -4.92
CA VAL A 113 -1.55 3.99 -5.25
C VAL A 113 -2.21 3.32 -4.06
N LEU A 114 -1.45 2.69 -3.15
CA LEU A 114 -1.98 2.17 -1.89
C LEU A 114 -2.50 3.29 -0.97
N GLY A 115 -1.80 4.42 -0.92
CA GLY A 115 -2.27 5.63 -0.23
C GLY A 115 -3.58 6.16 -0.83
N LEU A 116 -3.64 6.26 -2.16
CA LEU A 116 -4.87 6.63 -2.88
C LEU A 116 -6.01 5.64 -2.63
N SER A 117 -5.72 4.34 -2.57
CA SER A 117 -6.73 3.32 -2.28
C SER A 117 -7.32 3.49 -0.87
N GLU A 118 -6.52 3.83 0.15
CA GLU A 118 -7.05 4.11 1.48
C GLU A 118 -7.96 5.36 1.45
N TRP A 119 -7.54 6.42 0.76
CA TRP A 119 -8.36 7.62 0.58
C TRP A 119 -9.70 7.35 -0.11
N TYR A 120 -9.71 6.47 -1.11
CA TYR A 120 -10.92 6.13 -1.84
C TYR A 120 -11.80 5.13 -1.09
N TYR A 121 -11.26 4.00 -0.63
CA TYR A 121 -12.06 2.90 -0.07
C TYR A 121 -12.38 3.07 1.41
N HIS A 122 -11.50 3.70 2.19
CA HIS A 122 -11.65 3.81 3.65
C HIS A 122 -12.02 5.22 4.09
N ASP A 123 -11.22 6.21 3.74
CA ASP A 123 -11.42 7.59 4.24
C ASP A 123 -12.50 8.36 3.47
N GLN A 124 -12.82 7.91 2.24
CA GLN A 124 -13.80 8.53 1.34
C GLN A 124 -13.48 10.01 1.01
N PHE A 125 -12.19 10.36 0.92
CA PHE A 125 -11.74 11.73 0.62
C PHE A 125 -11.81 12.09 -0.87
N ILE A 126 -11.84 11.08 -1.75
CA ILE A 126 -11.88 11.26 -3.20
C ILE A 126 -12.98 10.40 -3.81
N THR A 127 -13.52 10.85 -4.93
CA THR A 127 -14.51 10.08 -5.70
C THR A 127 -13.86 8.94 -6.47
N GLU A 128 -14.68 8.01 -6.95
CA GLU A 128 -14.23 6.92 -7.81
C GLU A 128 -13.57 7.45 -9.10
N ASP A 129 -14.16 8.47 -9.73
CA ASP A 129 -13.58 9.08 -10.94
C ASP A 129 -12.20 9.70 -10.64
N GLN A 130 -12.05 10.41 -9.52
CA GLN A 130 -10.77 10.98 -9.10
C GLN A 130 -9.72 9.90 -8.82
N TYR A 131 -10.12 8.79 -8.19
CA TYR A 131 -9.22 7.66 -7.92
C TYR A 131 -8.71 7.05 -9.23
N ILE A 132 -9.60 6.82 -10.19
CA ILE A 132 -9.24 6.22 -11.48
C ILE A 132 -8.42 7.19 -12.34
N ASP A 133 -8.77 8.47 -12.36
CA ASP A 133 -8.00 9.47 -13.10
C ASP A 133 -6.59 9.63 -12.53
N ALA A 134 -6.41 9.52 -11.21
CA ALA A 134 -5.08 9.47 -10.62
C ALA A 134 -4.28 8.23 -11.07
N ILE A 135 -4.92 7.06 -11.18
CA ILE A 135 -4.26 5.85 -11.72
C ILE A 135 -3.88 6.04 -13.19
N LYS A 136 -4.72 6.67 -14.02
CA LYS A 136 -4.38 6.98 -15.42
C LYS A 136 -3.13 7.86 -15.51
N VAL A 137 -3.04 8.90 -14.67
CA VAL A 137 -1.86 9.77 -14.62
C VAL A 137 -0.60 8.98 -14.22
N VAL A 138 -0.73 8.03 -13.29
CA VAL A 138 0.38 7.12 -12.93
C VAL A 138 0.77 6.25 -14.13
N ASN A 139 -0.19 5.69 -14.87
CA ASN A 139 0.08 4.90 -16.08
C ASN A 139 0.84 5.70 -17.14
N ASP A 140 0.35 6.90 -17.47
CA ASP A 140 0.97 7.79 -18.44
C ASP A 140 2.41 8.12 -18.06
N TYR A 141 2.65 8.37 -16.77
CA TYR A 141 4.00 8.62 -16.25
C TYR A 141 4.90 7.38 -16.41
N GLN A 142 4.41 6.20 -16.05
CA GLN A 142 5.17 4.96 -16.19
C GLN A 142 5.50 4.65 -17.66
N LEU A 143 4.54 4.83 -18.57
CA LEU A 143 4.72 4.63 -20.02
C LEU A 143 5.80 5.57 -20.58
N ARG A 144 5.70 6.87 -20.30
CA ARG A 144 6.72 7.85 -20.73
C ARG A 144 8.12 7.45 -20.28
N ARG A 145 8.24 7.00 -19.02
CA ARG A 145 9.51 6.57 -18.47
C ARG A 145 10.06 5.32 -19.17
N TYR A 146 9.20 4.34 -19.42
CA TYR A 146 9.55 3.12 -20.13
C TYR A 146 10.15 3.45 -21.50
N PHE A 147 9.52 4.36 -22.26
CA PHE A 147 10.03 4.80 -23.57
C PHE A 147 11.33 5.60 -23.49
N ASN A 148 11.53 6.39 -22.44
CA ASN A 148 12.72 7.24 -22.28
C ASN A 148 13.96 6.46 -21.77
N GLY A 149 13.81 5.20 -21.33
CA GLY A 149 14.92 4.42 -20.76
C GLY A 149 15.45 4.97 -19.43
N ASP A 150 14.65 5.78 -18.73
CA ASP A 150 15.08 6.41 -17.48
C ASP A 150 15.26 5.36 -16.37
N ASP A 151 16.48 5.26 -15.83
CA ASP A 151 16.87 4.34 -14.76
C ASP A 151 15.87 4.36 -13.59
N THR A 152 15.30 3.21 -13.24
CA THR A 152 14.21 3.02 -12.27
C THR A 152 14.60 3.42 -10.84
N SER A 153 15.91 3.63 -10.58
CA SER A 153 16.46 4.04 -9.29
C SER A 153 15.95 5.39 -8.75
N ARG A 154 15.46 6.29 -9.62
CA ARG A 154 15.00 7.65 -9.22
C ARG A 154 13.47 7.81 -9.12
N VAL A 155 12.68 6.77 -9.41
CA VAL A 155 11.19 6.85 -9.43
C VAL A 155 10.59 7.07 -8.04
N SER A 156 11.19 6.50 -7.00
CA SER A 156 10.67 6.55 -5.63
C SER A 156 10.54 7.98 -5.07
N LYS A 157 11.28 8.94 -5.65
CA LYS A 157 11.18 10.37 -5.30
C LYS A 157 10.14 11.15 -6.12
N ALA A 158 9.64 10.57 -7.21
CA ALA A 158 8.70 11.24 -8.12
C ALA A 158 7.26 11.18 -7.63
N PHE A 159 6.92 10.21 -6.78
CA PHE A 159 5.62 10.10 -6.15
C PHE A 159 5.71 10.57 -4.68
N PRO A 160 5.40 11.84 -4.39
CA PRO A 160 5.28 12.28 -3.00
C PRO A 160 4.16 11.48 -2.31
N ASP A 161 4.39 11.15 -1.04
CA ASP A 161 3.37 10.49 -0.22
C ASP A 161 2.11 11.36 -0.16
N VAL A 162 0.98 10.72 -0.44
CA VAL A 162 -0.36 11.27 -0.37
C VAL A 162 -0.64 11.90 1.02
N ARG A 163 -0.02 11.37 2.09
CA ARG A 163 -0.12 11.93 3.46
C ARG A 163 0.81 13.10 3.76
N MET A 164 1.91 13.25 3.00
CA MET A 164 2.73 14.47 3.09
C MET A 164 1.99 15.68 2.53
N ILE A 165 0.95 15.46 1.72
CA ILE A 165 -0.04 16.48 1.35
C ILE A 165 -1.04 16.62 2.50
N SER A 166 -0.55 17.08 3.65
CA SER A 166 -1.39 17.29 4.83
C SER A 166 -2.36 18.45 4.57
N TRP A 167 -3.66 18.18 4.61
CA TRP A 167 -4.72 19.20 4.54
C TRP A 167 -4.64 20.25 5.68
N THR A 168 -3.84 20.03 6.71
CA THR A 168 -3.49 21.04 7.72
C THR A 168 -2.83 22.28 7.15
N ARG A 169 -2.34 22.25 5.89
CA ARG A 169 -1.79 23.42 5.19
C ARG A 169 -2.81 24.21 4.36
N PHE A 170 -4.02 23.67 4.13
CA PHE A 170 -5.07 24.32 3.32
C PHE A 170 -6.38 24.59 4.08
N GLY A 171 -6.55 24.07 5.30
CA GLY A 171 -7.73 24.28 6.14
C GLY A 171 -7.52 25.24 7.31
N ARG A 172 -7.12 26.49 7.03
CA ARG A 172 -7.26 27.60 7.99
C ARG A 172 -7.74 28.85 7.26
N ILE A 173 -9.02 28.85 6.89
CA ILE A 173 -9.84 30.05 6.64
C ILE A 173 -11.20 29.78 7.27
#